data_AF-A0A533VLK0-F1
#
_entry.id   AF-A0A533VLK0-F1
#
_cell.length_a   1.000
_cell.length_b   1.000
_cell.length_c   1.000
_cell.angle_alpha   90.00
_cell.angle_beta   90.00
_cell.angle_gamma   90.00
#
_symmetry.space_group_name_H-M   'P 1'
#
loop_
_entity.id
_entity.type
_entity.pdbx_description
1 polymer ?
#
loop_
_entity_poly.entity_id
_entity_poly.type
_entity_poly.pdbx_seq_one_letter_code
_entity_poly.pdbx_strand_id
1 'polypeptide(L)' 'MDGFSIRTADYKGSTLVSICDEELIGKTVTEGRLKMHISPDFFYGEIVDMEEALRLMKVCSMVNLAGRRAVNLAI' A
#
# COMPACT_ATOMS: atom_id res chain seq x y z
N MET A 1 3.44 13.36 -9.23
CA MET A 1 2.74 13.53 -7.94
C MET A 1 3.36 12.49 -7.01
N ASP A 2 3.50 12.81 -5.73
CA ASP A 2 4.14 11.95 -4.74
C ASP A 2 3.08 11.37 -3.78
N GLY A 3 1.98 10.87 -4.34
CA GLY A 3 0.86 10.33 -3.57
C GLY A 3 1.07 8.87 -3.14
N PHE A 4 0.27 8.45 -2.16
CA PHE A 4 0.11 7.05 -1.78
C PHE A 4 -1.27 6.57 -2.22
N SER A 5 -1.34 5.47 -2.95
CA SER A 5 -2.61 4.78 -3.16
C SER A 5 -2.94 3.95 -1.93
N ILE A 6 -4.14 4.14 -1.38
CA ILE A 6 -4.63 3.44 -0.21
C ILE A 6 -5.92 2.70 -0.51
N ARG A 7 -5.95 1.43 -0.10
CA ARG A 7 -7.14 0.60 -0.11
C ARG A 7 -7.33 -0.07 1.24
N THR A 8 -8.50 0.16 1.84
CA THR A 8 -8.94 -0.51 3.07
C THR A 8 -9.84 -1.68 2.72
N ALA A 9 -9.66 -2.80 3.41
CA ALA A 9 -10.50 -3.99 3.25
C ALA A 9 -10.71 -4.67 4.60
N ASP A 10 -11.88 -5.28 4.79
CA ASP A 10 -12.12 -6.22 5.88
C ASP A 10 -11.50 -7.58 5.51
N TYR A 11 -10.61 -8.09 6.36
CA TYR A 11 -10.02 -9.40 6.20
C TYR A 11 -10.13 -10.19 7.51
N LYS A 12 -10.97 -11.24 7.52
CA LYS A 12 -11.22 -12.11 8.68
C LYS A 12 -11.61 -11.37 9.97
N GLY A 13 -12.41 -10.30 9.84
CA GLY A 13 -12.86 -9.49 10.97
C GLY A 13 -11.83 -8.46 11.46
N SER A 14 -10.75 -8.26 10.71
CA SER A 14 -9.70 -7.28 10.99
C SER A 14 -9.56 -6.30 9.83
N THR A 15 -9.16 -5.07 10.13
CA THR A 15 -8.94 -4.02 9.12
C THR A 15 -7.57 -4.19 8.46
N LEU A 16 -7.54 -4.47 7.17
CA LEU A 16 -6.34 -4.49 6.33
C LEU A 16 -6.26 -3.18 5.53
N VAL A 17 -5.13 -2.49 5.63
CA VAL A 17 -4.81 -1.33 4.80
C VAL A 17 -3.67 -1.68 3.84
N SER A 18 -3.86 -1.47 2.55
CA SER A 18 -2.79 -1.59 1.55
C SER A 18 -2.37 -0.19 1.12
N ILE A 19 -1.08 0.12 1.22
CA ILE A 19 -0.48 1.42 0.89
C ILE A 19 0.59 1.19 -0.18
N CYS A 20 0.51 1.93 -1.27
CA CYS A 20 1.42 1.81 -2.40
C CYS A 20 1.91 3.18 -2.87
N ASP A 21 3.20 3.31 -3.18
CA ASP A 21 3.70 4.43 -3.97
C ASP A 21 2.93 4.44 -5.31
N GLU A 22 2.19 5.52 -5.62
CA GLU A 22 1.19 5.52 -6.69
C GLU A 22 1.76 5.13 -8.06
N GLU A 23 3.02 5.47 -8.33
CA GLU A 23 3.71 5.17 -9.58
C GLU A 23 4.03 3.68 -9.77
N LEU A 24 3.83 2.84 -8.75
CA LEU A 24 4.07 1.40 -8.81
C LEU A 24 2.82 0.59 -9.17
N ILE A 25 1.63 1.20 -9.15
CA ILE A 25 0.37 0.53 -9.49
C ILE A 25 0.44 -0.05 -10.91
N GLY A 26 0.02 -1.31 -11.06
CA GLY A 26 0.05 -2.06 -12.32
C GLY A 26 1.44 -2.55 -12.75
N LYS A 27 2.52 -2.17 -12.05
CA LYS A 27 3.86 -2.66 -12.37
C LYS A 27 4.08 -4.07 -11.84
N THR A 28 5.06 -4.76 -12.40
CA THR A 28 5.57 -6.02 -11.86
C THR A 28 6.97 -5.81 -11.34
N VAL A 29 7.22 -6.14 -10.08
CA VAL A 29 8.55 -6.11 -9.46
C VAL A 29 9.11 -7.53 -9.40
N THR A 30 10.41 -7.65 -9.68
CA THR A 30 11.10 -8.94 -9.76
C THR A 30 12.42 -8.90 -9.02
N GLU A 31 12.65 -9.90 -8.17
CA GLU A 31 13.93 -10.10 -7.48
C GLU A 31 14.28 -11.60 -7.46
N GLY A 32 15.26 -11.99 -8.27
CA GLY A 32 15.59 -13.40 -8.47
C GLY A 32 14.39 -14.21 -8.96
N ARG A 33 13.89 -15.12 -8.11
CA ARG A 33 12.69 -15.93 -8.40
C ARG A 33 11.38 -15.28 -7.94
N LEU A 34 11.44 -14.22 -7.14
CA LEU A 34 10.27 -13.47 -6.73
C LEU A 34 9.75 -12.64 -7.90
N LYS A 35 8.47 -12.77 -8.19
CA LYS A 35 7.74 -11.94 -9.15
C LYS A 35 6.42 -11.55 -8.53
N MET A 36 6.22 -10.26 -8.32
CA MET A 36 5.01 -9.71 -7.72
C MET A 36 4.41 -8.68 -8.66
N HIS A 37 3.15 -8.89 -9.05
CA HIS A 37 2.37 -7.89 -9.75
C HIS A 37 1.68 -6.99 -8.73
N ILE A 38 1.93 -5.68 -8.79
CA ILE A 38 1.24 -4.67 -7.97
C ILE A 38 -0.15 -4.44 -8.60
N SER A 39 -1.03 -5.42 -8.40
CA SER A 39 -2.37 -5.43 -9.02
C SER A 39 -3.17 -4.19 -8.59
N PRO A 40 -3.75 -3.43 -9.54
CA PRO A 40 -4.66 -2.34 -9.21
C PRO A 40 -5.83 -2.80 -8.34
N ASP A 41 -6.39 -3.99 -8.57
CA ASP A 41 -7.52 -4.52 -7.79
C ASP A 41 -7.21 -4.68 -6.30
N PHE A 42 -5.92 -4.80 -5.95
CA PHE A 42 -5.46 -4.99 -4.58
C PHE A 42 -4.85 -3.73 -3.96
N PHE A 43 -4.06 -2.97 -4.71
CA PHE A 43 -3.30 -1.81 -4.20
C PHE A 43 -3.87 -0.46 -4.62
N TYR A 44 -4.72 -0.38 -5.66
CA TYR A 44 -5.28 0.89 -6.10
C TYR A 44 -6.55 1.25 -5.33
N GLY A 45 -6.57 2.48 -4.82
CA GLY A 45 -7.72 3.09 -4.16
C GLY A 45 -7.58 4.60 -4.15
N GLU A 46 -7.86 5.23 -3.01
CA GLU A 46 -7.75 6.68 -2.85
C GLU A 46 -6.27 7.12 -2.89
N ILE A 47 -5.97 8.24 -3.56
CA ILE A 47 -4.64 8.84 -3.51
C ILE A 47 -4.61 9.86 -2.39
N VAL A 48 -3.75 9.62 -1.40
CA VAL A 48 -3.62 10.46 -0.21
C VAL A 48 -2.18 10.91 0.01
N ASP A 49 -2.00 11.86 0.92
CA ASP A 49 -0.69 12.31 1.38
C ASP A 49 -0.12 11.42 2.52
N MET A 50 1.07 11.79 2.98
CA MET A 50 1.76 11.09 4.07
C MET A 50 1.01 11.14 5.40
N GLU A 51 0.38 12.26 5.73
CA GLU A 51 -0.28 12.45 7.03
C GLU A 51 -1.48 11.51 7.14
N GLU A 52 -2.28 11.43 6.09
CA GLU A 52 -3.43 10.54 6.04
C GLU A 52 -3.02 9.07 6.00
N ALA A 53 -1.96 8.72 5.27
CA ALA A 53 -1.40 7.37 5.26
C ALA A 53 -0.98 6.92 6.67
N LEU A 54 -0.26 7.77 7.42
CA LEU A 54 0.14 7.49 8.79
C LEU A 54 -1.05 7.38 9.75
N ARG A 55 -2.10 8.20 9.56
CA ARG A 55 -3.33 8.12 10.35
C ARG A 55 -3.99 6.75 10.21
N LEU A 56 -4.09 6.24 8.97
CA LEU A 56 -4.70 4.94 8.69
C LEU A 56 -3.85 3.77 9.20
N MET A 57 -2.52 3.86 9.10
CA MET A 57 -1.62 2.85 9.66
C MET A 57 -1.78 2.68 11.17
N LYS A 58 -2.06 3.76 11.92
CA LYS A 58 -2.24 3.72 13.39
C LYS A 58 -3.50 2.99 13.84
N VAL A 59 -4.51 2.88 12.99
CA VAL A 59 -5.83 2.31 13.35
C VAL A 59 -6.12 0.97 12.67
N CYS A 60 -5.29 0.56 11.70
CA CYS A 60 -5.43 -0.73 11.04
C CYS A 60 -4.93 -1.89 11.91
N SER A 61 -5.42 -3.09 11.63
CA SER A 61 -4.94 -4.31 12.27
C SER A 61 -3.75 -4.92 11.52
N MET A 62 -3.71 -4.73 10.20
CA MET A 62 -2.69 -5.24 9.29
C MET A 62 -2.42 -4.21 8.21
N VAL A 63 -1.16 -4.13 7.76
CA VAL A 63 -0.75 -3.25 6.66
C VAL A 63 0.09 -3.99 5.62
N ASN A 64 -0.22 -3.76 4.35
CA ASN A 64 0.63 -4.16 3.22
C ASN A 64 1.25 -2.91 2.60
N LEU A 65 2.57 -2.89 2.47
CA LEU A 65 3.32 -1.73 1.95
C LEU A 65 4.04 -2.11 0.66
N ALA A 66 3.86 -1.31 -0.40
CA ALA A 66 4.55 -1.50 -1.66
C ALA A 66 5.18 -0.17 -2.12
N GLY A 67 6.51 -0.12 -2.15
CA GLY A 67 7.25 1.06 -2.57
C GLY A 67 8.15 1.62 -1.48
N ARG A 68 9.13 2.42 -1.90
CA ARG A 68 10.17 2.92 -1.00
C ARG A 68 9.60 3.93 -0.03
N ARG A 69 8.74 4.85 -0.50
CA ARG A 69 8.14 5.85 0.39
C ARG A 69 7.17 5.17 1.36
N ALA A 70 6.34 4.25 0.86
CA ALA A 70 5.36 3.53 1.65
C ALA A 70 6.01 2.69 2.77
N VAL A 71 7.09 1.95 2.47
CA VAL A 71 7.82 1.17 3.49
C VAL A 71 8.48 2.06 4.53
N ASN A 72 9.02 3.23 4.13
CA ASN A 72 9.63 4.18 5.06
C ASN A 72 8.63 4.79 6.06
N LEU A 73 7.31 4.70 5.84
CA LEU A 73 6.31 5.13 6.84
C LEU A 73 6.29 4.23 8.09
N ALA A 74 6.87 3.03 8.02
CA ALA A 74 6.82 2.00 9.06
C ALA A 74 8.14 1.77 9.80
N ILE A 75 9.17 2.58 9.55
CA ILE A 75 10.53 2.42 10.11
C ILE A 75 10.84 3.57 11.08
#